data_AF-A0A9X7ATC0-F1
#
_entry.id   AF-A0A9X7ATC0-F1
#
_cell.length_a   1.000
_cell.length_b   1.000
_cell.length_c   1.000
_cell.angle_alpha   90.00
_cell.angle_beta   90.00
_cell.angle_gamma   90.00
#
_symmetry.space_group_name_H-M   'P 1'
#
loop_
_entity.id
_entity.type
_entity.pdbx_description
1 polymer ?
#
loop_
_entity_poly.entity_id
_entity_poly.type
_entity_poly.pdbx_seq_one_letter_code
_entity_poly.pdbx_strand_id
1 'polypeptide(L)'
;MSLEKIKGSYDAIFSLGHLCLASQQLEKNQLRRFSGVLDWMGSPSLPAVSRLLKNRFSNFMDLSHLIIRGYATEHNLLVEETVYQIFSNHDFATDKNTLTHLTAYNDVKAKFDRRIQRFLEKIDSSQRILFVRTESTFTEILELEAVLSTLVKHDFRILVVNHSPVQN
;
A
#
# COMPACT_ATOMS: atom_id res chain seq x y z
N MET A 1 -13.57 -22.95 -0.59
CA MET A 1 -12.43 -22.74 0.33
C MET A 1 -12.99 -22.67 1.75
N SER A 2 -12.33 -23.25 2.77
CA SER A 2 -12.83 -23.23 4.17
C SER A 2 -12.03 -22.22 5.01
N LEU A 3 -12.73 -21.42 5.83
CA LEU A 3 -12.12 -20.48 6.78
C LEU A 3 -11.10 -21.17 7.71
N GLU A 4 -11.32 -22.43 8.05
CA GLU A 4 -10.39 -23.21 8.86
C GLU A 4 -9.00 -23.33 8.22
N LYS A 5 -8.92 -23.38 6.88
CA LYS A 5 -7.65 -23.51 6.15
C LYS A 5 -6.85 -22.19 6.10
N ILE A 6 -7.47 -21.06 6.42
CA ILE A 6 -6.81 -19.74 6.46
C ILE A 6 -6.57 -19.25 7.89
N LYS A 7 -7.03 -19.98 8.92
CA LYS A 7 -6.70 -19.68 10.33
C LYS A 7 -5.21 -19.85 10.61
N GLY A 8 -4.75 -19.24 11.68
CA GLY A 8 -3.37 -19.29 12.15
C GLY A 8 -2.69 -17.93 12.17
N SER A 9 -1.42 -17.91 12.58
CA SER A 9 -0.60 -16.70 12.63
C SER A 9 -0.01 -16.36 11.26
N TYR A 10 0.19 -15.07 11.04
CA TYR A 10 0.95 -14.54 9.92
C TYR A 10 2.20 -13.84 10.46
N ASP A 11 3.33 -14.04 9.80
CA ASP A 11 4.59 -13.41 10.18
C ASP A 11 4.59 -11.93 9.81
N ALA A 12 3.91 -11.62 8.70
CA ALA A 12 3.72 -10.28 8.15
C ALA A 12 2.29 -10.11 7.62
N ILE A 13 1.75 -8.91 7.82
CA ILE A 13 0.47 -8.49 7.26
C ILE A 13 0.69 -7.14 6.57
N PHE A 14 0.33 -7.05 5.29
CA PHE A 14 0.50 -5.85 4.48
C PHE A 14 -0.86 -5.38 3.94
N SER A 15 -1.16 -4.09 4.12
CA SER A 15 -2.20 -3.43 3.33
C SER A 15 -1.68 -3.13 1.93
N LEU A 16 -2.50 -3.43 0.92
CA LEU A 16 -2.29 -3.05 -0.48
C LEU A 16 -3.12 -1.82 -0.88
N GLY A 17 -3.67 -1.11 0.10
CA GLY A 17 -4.36 0.18 -0.06
C GLY A 17 -5.76 0.06 -0.66
N HIS A 18 -6.03 0.90 -1.65
CA HIS A 18 -7.30 1.54 -2.05
C HIS A 18 -7.53 2.79 -1.22
N LEU A 19 -7.81 2.61 0.07
CA LEU A 19 -7.86 3.67 1.07
C LEU A 19 -7.05 3.27 2.31
N CYS A 20 -6.78 4.23 3.19
CA CYS A 20 -6.08 3.98 4.46
C CYS A 20 -6.87 3.11 5.46
N LEU A 21 -8.16 2.84 5.17
CA LEU A 21 -9.07 2.11 6.07
C LEU A 21 -8.54 0.73 6.47
N ALA A 22 -8.00 -0.06 5.53
CA ALA A 22 -7.47 -1.38 5.84
C ALA A 22 -6.37 -1.30 6.92
N SER A 23 -5.46 -0.34 6.77
CA SER A 23 -4.34 -0.13 7.68
C SER A 23 -4.79 0.40 9.04
N GLN A 24 -5.78 1.30 9.06
CA GLN A 24 -6.42 1.74 10.30
C GLN A 24 -7.06 0.57 11.06
N GLN A 25 -7.71 -0.36 10.36
CA GLN A 25 -8.29 -1.54 10.99
C GLN A 25 -7.20 -2.50 11.51
N LEU A 26 -6.14 -2.73 10.73
CA LEU A 26 -5.00 -3.52 11.19
C LEU A 26 -4.34 -2.91 12.44
N GLU A 27 -4.24 -1.60 12.51
CA GLU A 27 -3.73 -0.89 13.68
C GLU A 27 -4.64 -1.02 14.90
N LYS A 28 -5.94 -0.72 14.73
CA LYS A 28 -6.94 -0.82 15.81
C LYS A 28 -7.00 -2.22 16.43
N ASN A 29 -6.77 -3.26 15.62
CA ASN A 29 -6.78 -4.65 16.05
C ASN A 29 -5.39 -5.19 16.43
N GLN A 30 -4.37 -4.34 16.53
CA GLN A 30 -2.99 -4.72 16.91
C GLN A 30 -2.35 -5.76 15.96
N LEU A 31 -2.85 -5.84 14.72
CA LEU A 31 -2.36 -6.73 13.67
C LEU A 31 -1.22 -6.08 12.86
N ARG A 32 -1.12 -4.75 12.91
CA ARG A 32 -0.09 -3.95 12.22
C ARG A 32 1.21 -3.90 13.04
N ARG A 33 2.09 -4.89 12.85
CA ARG A 33 3.41 -4.93 13.53
C ARG A 33 4.40 -3.88 13.02
N PHE A 34 4.20 -3.37 11.82
CA PHE A 34 5.00 -2.33 11.19
C PHE A 34 4.17 -1.59 10.15
N SER A 35 4.61 -0.40 9.71
CA SER A 35 3.98 0.31 8.58
C SER A 35 4.40 -0.30 7.25
N GLY A 36 3.43 -0.77 6.47
CA GLY A 36 3.57 -1.17 5.07
C GLY A 36 3.78 0.02 4.13
N VAL A 37 4.15 -0.28 2.87
CA VAL A 37 4.40 0.75 1.84
C VAL A 37 3.12 1.52 1.54
N LEU A 38 1.99 0.83 1.36
CA LEU A 38 0.72 1.44 0.94
C LEU A 38 -0.25 1.75 2.10
N ASP A 39 0.20 1.62 3.36
CA ASP A 39 -0.72 1.69 4.52
C ASP A 39 -1.51 3.01 4.59
N TRP A 40 -0.90 4.10 4.14
CA TRP A 40 -1.44 5.46 4.25
C TRP A 40 -1.58 6.13 2.88
N MET A 41 -1.65 5.32 1.82
CA MET A 41 -1.69 5.78 0.43
C MET A 41 -3.06 5.51 -0.19
N GLY A 42 -3.51 6.40 -1.06
CA GLY A 42 -4.61 6.13 -1.98
C GLY A 42 -4.09 5.34 -3.18
N SER A 43 -4.57 4.11 -3.39
CA SER A 43 -4.16 3.28 -4.53
C SER A 43 -5.41 2.72 -5.25
N PRO A 44 -6.14 3.57 -6.00
CA PRO A 44 -7.46 3.22 -6.51
C PRO A 44 -7.44 2.03 -7.47
N SER A 45 -6.40 1.91 -8.30
CA SER A 45 -6.26 0.82 -9.28
C SER A 45 -5.45 -0.35 -8.69
N LEU A 46 -6.07 -1.52 -8.54
CA LEU A 46 -5.32 -2.72 -8.17
C LEU A 46 -4.32 -3.17 -9.26
N PRO A 47 -4.63 -3.13 -10.57
CA PRO A 47 -3.65 -3.40 -11.62
C PRO A 47 -2.39 -2.53 -11.51
N ALA A 48 -2.53 -1.25 -11.13
CA ALA A 48 -1.36 -0.39 -10.92
C ALA A 48 -0.52 -0.81 -9.70
N VAL A 49 -1.16 -1.29 -8.63
CA VAL A 49 -0.47 -1.90 -7.48
C VAL A 49 0.21 -3.21 -7.87
N SER A 50 -0.44 -4.07 -8.66
CA SER A 50 0.18 -5.29 -9.19
C SER A 50 1.42 -4.96 -10.02
N ARG A 51 1.36 -3.93 -10.86
CA ARG A 51 2.53 -3.41 -11.60
C ARG A 51 3.63 -2.89 -10.68
N LEU A 52 3.29 -2.14 -9.63
CA LEU A 52 4.25 -1.66 -8.61
C LEU A 52 5.00 -2.82 -7.97
N LEU A 53 4.27 -3.85 -7.53
CA LEU A 53 4.83 -5.04 -6.90
C LEU A 53 5.71 -5.82 -7.88
N LYS A 54 5.21 -6.06 -9.09
CA LYS A 54 5.96 -6.76 -10.16
C LYS A 54 7.29 -6.07 -10.46
N ASN A 55 7.30 -4.74 -10.46
CA ASN A 55 8.49 -3.93 -10.69
C ASN A 55 9.33 -3.73 -9.42
N ARG A 56 9.02 -4.41 -8.32
CA ARG A 56 9.71 -4.30 -7.02
C ARG A 56 9.91 -2.84 -6.59
N PHE A 57 8.87 -2.02 -6.78
CA PHE A 57 8.86 -0.58 -6.44
C PHE A 57 9.89 0.27 -7.20
N SER A 58 10.39 -0.20 -8.34
CA SER A 58 11.31 0.56 -9.18
C SER A 58 10.72 1.95 -9.52
N ASN A 59 11.53 2.99 -9.31
CA ASN A 59 11.19 4.40 -9.49
C ASN A 59 10.02 4.94 -8.66
N PHE A 60 9.57 4.20 -7.65
CA PHE A 60 8.47 4.65 -6.79
C PHE A 60 8.91 5.81 -5.90
N MET A 61 8.07 6.86 -5.87
CA MET A 61 8.33 8.12 -5.15
C MET A 61 9.58 8.87 -5.61
N ASP A 62 10.00 8.69 -6.86
CA ASP A 62 11.03 9.53 -7.45
C ASP A 62 10.48 10.93 -7.71
N LEU A 63 11.25 11.97 -7.39
CA LEU A 63 10.79 13.36 -7.43
C LEU A 63 10.24 13.76 -8.81
N SER A 64 10.84 13.26 -9.89
CA SER A 64 10.41 13.53 -11.28
C SER A 64 9.04 12.95 -11.62
N HIS A 65 8.51 12.04 -10.80
CA HIS A 65 7.22 11.41 -10.99
C HIS A 65 6.16 11.91 -10.00
N LEU A 66 6.50 12.88 -9.14
CA LEU A 66 5.59 13.45 -8.16
C LEU A 66 4.91 14.71 -8.71
N ILE A 67 3.58 14.74 -8.65
CA ILE A 67 2.78 15.92 -9.01
C ILE A 67 1.92 16.34 -7.82
N ILE A 68 2.01 17.61 -7.44
CA ILE A 68 1.13 18.22 -6.44
C ILE A 68 -0.23 18.47 -7.11
N ARG A 69 -1.27 17.80 -6.63
CA ARG A 69 -2.65 17.95 -7.14
C ARG A 69 -3.45 19.00 -6.38
N GLY A 70 -2.97 19.43 -5.23
CA GLY A 70 -3.63 20.42 -4.38
C GLY A 70 -3.52 20.04 -2.91
N TYR A 71 -4.60 20.28 -2.17
CA TYR A 71 -4.71 19.94 -0.76
C TYR A 71 -5.51 18.64 -0.59
N ALA A 72 -4.98 17.70 0.19
CA ALA A 72 -5.75 16.56 0.68
C ALA A 72 -6.58 16.95 1.91
N THR A 73 -5.99 17.79 2.77
CA THR A 73 -6.64 18.46 3.90
C THR A 73 -6.02 19.85 4.07
N GLU A 74 -6.54 20.67 4.98
CA GLU A 74 -5.92 21.97 5.34
C GLU A 74 -4.45 21.83 5.83
N HIS A 75 -4.08 20.64 6.31
CA HIS A 75 -2.76 20.36 6.87
C HIS A 75 -1.86 19.52 5.96
N ASN A 76 -2.36 18.98 4.85
CA ASN A 76 -1.59 18.10 3.97
C ASN A 76 -1.84 18.36 2.50
N LEU A 77 -0.77 18.33 1.71
CA LEU A 77 -0.85 18.30 0.26
C LEU A 77 -1.28 16.92 -0.25
N LEU A 78 -2.05 16.93 -1.34
CA LEU A 78 -2.32 15.76 -2.16
C LEU A 78 -1.21 15.65 -3.21
N VAL A 79 -0.38 14.62 -3.11
CA VAL A 79 0.71 14.37 -4.05
C VAL A 79 0.48 13.04 -4.76
N GLU A 80 0.44 13.07 -6.08
CA GLU A 80 0.36 11.87 -6.92
C GLU A 80 1.75 11.41 -7.33
N GLU A 81 2.04 10.13 -7.10
CA GLU A 81 3.08 9.38 -7.79
C GLU A 81 2.49 8.83 -9.09
N THR A 82 3.00 9.31 -10.22
CA THR A 82 2.36 9.15 -11.53
C THR A 82 2.67 7.84 -12.25
N VAL A 83 3.77 7.15 -11.93
CA VAL A 83 4.14 5.87 -12.58
C VAL A 83 3.16 4.77 -12.22
N TYR A 84 2.74 4.74 -10.96
CA TYR A 84 1.81 3.75 -10.43
C TYR A 84 0.46 4.34 -10.03
N GLN A 85 0.24 5.64 -10.25
CA GLN A 85 -1.02 6.34 -9.98
C GLN A 85 -1.46 6.19 -8.52
N ILE A 86 -0.51 6.43 -7.60
CA ILE A 86 -0.70 6.29 -6.16
C ILE A 86 -0.63 7.66 -5.52
N PHE A 87 -1.53 7.93 -4.59
CA PHE A 87 -1.69 9.21 -3.93
C PHE A 87 -1.17 9.17 -2.50
N SER A 88 -0.31 10.13 -2.17
CA SER A 88 0.06 10.44 -0.79
C SER A 88 -0.80 11.59 -0.30
N ASN A 89 -1.53 11.33 0.79
CA ASN A 89 -2.46 12.28 1.41
C ASN A 89 -1.99 12.76 2.79
N HIS A 90 -0.89 12.18 3.30
CA HIS A 90 -0.47 12.29 4.70
C HIS A 90 1.03 12.52 4.88
N ASP A 91 1.82 12.52 3.80
CA ASP A 91 3.28 12.58 3.91
C ASP A 91 3.85 13.98 3.71
N PHE A 92 3.06 14.91 3.18
CA PHE A 92 3.50 16.26 2.79
C PHE A 92 2.68 17.32 3.53
N ALA A 93 3.07 17.62 4.76
CA ALA A 93 2.40 18.63 5.59
C ALA A 93 2.59 20.06 5.04
N THR A 94 1.55 20.89 5.14
CA THR A 94 1.51 22.26 4.58
C THR A 94 2.35 23.28 5.35
N ASP A 95 2.80 22.94 6.56
CA ASP A 95 3.75 23.74 7.35
C ASP A 95 5.19 23.68 6.77
N LYS A 96 5.50 22.63 6.01
CA LYS A 96 6.82 22.41 5.40
C LYS A 96 6.81 22.51 3.88
N ASN A 97 5.70 22.16 3.25
CA ASN A 97 5.59 22.05 1.79
C ASN A 97 4.61 23.10 1.25
N THR A 98 4.82 23.52 0.01
CA THR A 98 3.94 24.45 -0.70
C THR A 98 3.38 23.78 -1.96
N LEU A 99 2.39 24.41 -2.60
CA LEU A 99 1.83 23.92 -3.86
C LEU A 99 2.83 23.85 -5.04
N THR A 100 4.03 24.41 -4.87
CA THR A 100 5.08 24.43 -5.91
C THR A 100 6.37 23.74 -5.46
N HIS A 101 6.51 23.37 -4.18
CA HIS A 101 7.75 22.82 -3.65
C HIS A 101 7.52 21.81 -2.52
N LEU A 102 8.12 20.62 -2.68
CA LEU A 102 8.09 19.54 -1.69
C LEU A 102 9.37 19.54 -0.84
N THR A 103 9.51 20.50 0.06
CA THR A 103 10.68 20.62 0.97
C THR A 103 10.96 19.32 1.73
N ALA A 104 9.92 18.59 2.14
CA ALA A 104 10.03 17.35 2.89
C ALA A 104 10.35 16.12 2.03
N TYR A 105 10.60 16.28 0.73
CA TYR A 105 10.77 15.18 -0.22
C TYR A 105 11.79 14.14 0.25
N ASN A 106 12.99 14.56 0.64
CA ASN A 106 14.06 13.64 1.01
C ASN A 106 13.68 12.75 2.21
N ASP A 107 13.01 13.32 3.22
CA ASP A 107 12.53 12.57 4.39
C ASP A 107 11.43 11.58 4.01
N VAL A 108 10.51 12.00 3.13
CA VAL A 108 9.43 11.16 2.64
C VAL A 108 9.98 10.01 1.80
N LYS A 109 10.89 10.28 0.87
CA LYS A 109 11.55 9.28 0.03
C LYS A 109 12.32 8.27 0.87
N ALA A 110 13.17 8.72 1.79
CA ALA A 110 13.91 7.84 2.70
C ALA A 110 12.98 6.96 3.56
N LYS A 111 11.83 7.49 3.99
CA LYS A 111 10.80 6.71 4.70
C LYS A 111 10.22 5.61 3.81
N PHE A 112 9.90 5.90 2.56
CA PHE A 112 9.39 4.88 1.64
C PHE A 112 10.45 3.84 1.30
N ASP A 113 11.71 4.24 1.08
CA ASP A 113 12.80 3.30 0.82
C ASP A 113 12.97 2.29 1.96
N ARG A 114 12.93 2.75 3.23
CA ARG A 114 12.95 1.84 4.40
C ARG A 114 11.73 0.90 4.46
N ARG A 115 10.55 1.36 4.03
CA ARG A 115 9.32 0.52 4.00
C ARG A 115 9.40 -0.50 2.87
N ILE A 116 9.90 -0.11 1.70
CA ILE A 116 10.12 -0.97 0.54
C ILE A 116 11.15 -2.04 0.88
N GLN A 117 12.29 -1.67 1.45
CA GLN A 117 13.32 -2.62 1.87
C GLN A 117 12.73 -3.68 2.81
N ARG A 118 12.02 -3.25 3.85
CA ARG A 118 11.35 -4.18 4.78
C ARG A 118 10.30 -5.06 4.08
N PHE A 119 9.54 -4.52 3.12
CA PHE A 119 8.61 -5.32 2.33
C PHE A 119 9.35 -6.43 1.58
N LEU A 120 10.42 -6.08 0.85
CA LEU A 120 11.24 -7.01 0.10
C LEU A 120 11.90 -8.08 1.00
N GLU A 121 12.42 -7.67 2.15
CA GLU A 121 12.95 -8.61 3.15
C GLU A 121 11.88 -9.58 3.66
N LYS A 122 10.64 -9.11 3.86
CA LYS A 122 9.55 -9.94 4.40
C LYS A 122 8.99 -10.92 3.38
N ILE A 123 8.90 -10.56 2.10
CA ILE A 123 8.47 -11.50 1.05
C ILE A 123 9.49 -12.63 0.84
N ASP A 124 10.77 -12.39 1.18
CA ASP A 124 11.85 -13.37 1.05
C ASP A 124 12.04 -14.25 2.31
N SER A 125 11.59 -13.82 3.49
CA SER A 125 11.90 -14.48 4.78
C SER A 125 10.69 -14.99 5.57
N SER A 126 9.53 -14.36 5.44
CA SER A 126 8.31 -14.76 6.16
C SER A 126 7.81 -16.10 5.66
N GLN A 127 7.43 -17.01 6.55
CA GLN A 127 6.86 -18.30 6.17
C GLN A 127 5.41 -18.15 5.69
N ARG A 128 4.68 -17.20 6.29
CA ARG A 128 3.28 -16.93 5.94
C ARG A 128 2.93 -15.46 5.97
N ILE A 129 2.46 -14.93 4.85
CA ILE A 129 2.11 -13.51 4.67
C ILE A 129 0.61 -13.35 4.38
N LEU A 130 -0.01 -12.34 4.98
CA LEU A 130 -1.36 -11.90 4.60
C LEU A 130 -1.29 -10.56 3.88
N PHE A 131 -1.81 -10.51 2.66
CA PHE A 131 -2.07 -9.27 1.94
C PHE A 131 -3.53 -8.91 2.08
N VAL A 132 -3.82 -7.66 2.44
CA VAL A 132 -5.17 -7.13 2.61
C VAL A 132 -5.42 -6.05 1.56
N ARG A 133 -6.48 -6.19 0.78
CA ARG A 133 -6.93 -5.20 -0.19
C ARG A 133 -8.39 -4.85 0.08
N THR A 134 -8.73 -3.56 0.11
CA THR A 134 -10.13 -3.14 -0.01
C THR A 134 -10.44 -2.82 -1.46
N GLU A 135 -11.63 -3.20 -1.93
CA GLU A 135 -12.09 -3.04 -3.31
C GLU A 135 -11.21 -3.72 -4.38
N SER A 136 -11.81 -4.72 -5.04
CA SER A 136 -11.26 -5.35 -6.25
C SER A 136 -12.31 -6.19 -6.96
N THR A 137 -12.15 -6.34 -8.27
CA THR A 137 -12.81 -7.39 -9.05
C THR A 137 -12.03 -8.71 -8.94
N PHE A 138 -12.68 -9.83 -9.28
CA PHE A 138 -12.04 -11.15 -9.28
C PHE A 138 -10.86 -11.22 -10.27
N THR A 139 -11.00 -10.64 -11.46
CA THR A 139 -9.96 -10.62 -12.49
C THR A 139 -8.69 -9.91 -12.02
N GLU A 140 -8.82 -8.77 -11.35
CA GLU A 140 -7.67 -8.03 -10.82
C GLU A 140 -6.97 -8.81 -9.69
N ILE A 141 -7.71 -9.62 -8.92
CA ILE A 141 -7.12 -10.50 -7.89
C ILE A 141 -6.32 -11.63 -8.53
N LEU A 142 -6.78 -12.21 -9.64
CA LEU A 142 -6.00 -13.22 -10.37
C LEU A 142 -4.68 -12.65 -10.88
N GLU A 143 -4.68 -11.41 -11.38
CA GLU A 143 -3.45 -10.72 -11.78
C GLU A 143 -2.53 -10.48 -10.58
N LEU A 144 -3.07 -9.99 -9.47
CA LEU A 144 -2.31 -9.78 -8.23
C LEU A 144 -1.70 -11.10 -7.71
N GLU A 145 -2.48 -12.18 -7.68
CA GLU A 145 -2.02 -13.49 -7.23
C GLU A 145 -0.90 -14.01 -8.12
N ALA A 146 -1.02 -13.87 -9.44
CA ALA A 146 0.04 -14.23 -10.38
C ALA A 146 1.33 -13.46 -10.08
N VAL A 147 1.26 -12.15 -9.85
CA VAL A 147 2.42 -11.34 -9.47
C VAL A 147 3.01 -11.82 -8.14
N LEU A 148 2.20 -11.94 -7.09
CA LEU A 148 2.66 -12.34 -5.76
C LEU A 148 3.30 -13.73 -5.75
N SER A 149 2.79 -14.68 -6.55
CA SER A 149 3.36 -16.03 -6.68
C SER A 149 4.78 -16.05 -7.24
N THR A 150 5.18 -15.00 -7.98
CA THR A 150 6.55 -14.85 -8.49
C THR A 150 7.48 -14.13 -7.51
N LEU A 151 6.93 -13.45 -6.50
CA LEU A 151 7.68 -12.57 -5.60
C LEU A 151 7.84 -13.15 -4.20
N VAL A 152 6.80 -13.80 -3.67
CA VAL A 152 6.81 -14.34 -2.31
C VAL A 152 7.43 -15.72 -2.31
N LYS A 153 8.44 -15.91 -1.47
CA LYS A 153 9.21 -17.16 -1.42
C LYS A 153 8.43 -18.35 -0.81
N HIS A 154 7.54 -18.06 0.13
CA HIS A 154 6.81 -19.05 0.92
C HIS A 154 5.30 -18.91 0.72
N ASP A 155 4.47 -19.17 1.74
CA ASP A 155 3.01 -19.12 1.63
C ASP A 155 2.48 -17.69 1.76
N PHE A 156 1.44 -17.37 0.99
CA PHE A 156 0.69 -16.14 1.16
C PHE A 156 -0.80 -16.34 1.02
N ARG A 157 -1.56 -15.40 1.58
CA ARG A 157 -3.01 -15.28 1.42
C ARG A 157 -3.36 -13.86 1.01
N ILE A 158 -4.39 -13.73 0.18
CA ILE A 158 -4.99 -12.44 -0.18
C ILE A 158 -6.38 -12.40 0.47
N LEU A 159 -6.60 -11.42 1.34
CA LEU A 159 -7.92 -11.08 1.85
C LEU A 159 -8.41 -9.83 1.12
N VAL A 160 -9.54 -9.99 0.44
CA VAL A 160 -10.22 -8.91 -0.27
C VAL A 160 -11.48 -8.54 0.50
N VAL A 161 -11.63 -7.26 0.79
CA VAL A 161 -12.82 -6.71 1.45
C VAL A 161 -13.49 -5.75 0.47
N ASN A 162 -14.58 -6.17 -0.13
CA ASN A 162 -15.43 -5.31 -0.96
C ASN A 162 -16.56 -4.77 -0.09
N HIS A 163 -16.68 -3.46 0.01
CA HIS A 163 -17.68 -2.80 0.83
C HIS A 163 -19.04 -2.82 0.13
N SER A 164 -20.06 -3.23 0.88
CA SER A 164 -21.45 -3.01 0.46
C SER A 164 -21.88 -1.60 0.86
N PRO A 165 -22.84 -0.99 0.15
CA PRO A 165 -23.49 0.23 0.60
C PRO A 165 -23.98 0.06 2.04
N VAL A 166 -23.74 1.08 2.88
CA VAL A 166 -24.33 1.12 4.22
C VAL A 166 -25.82 1.39 4.04
N GLN A 167 -26.66 0.43 4.44
CA GLN A 167 -28.09 0.67 4.56
C GLN A 167 -28.30 1.53 5.82
N ASN A 168 -28.85 2.73 5.63
CA ASN A 168 -29.27 3.62 6.71
C ASN A 168 -30.64 3.23 7.24
#